data_AF-A0A0J9ECJ5-F1
#
_entry.id   AF-A0A0J9ECJ5-F1
#
_cell.length_a   1.000
_cell.length_b   1.000
_cell.length_c   1.000
_cell.angle_alpha   90.00
_cell.angle_beta   90.00
_cell.angle_gamma   90.00
#
_symmetry.space_group_name_H-M   'P 1'
#
loop_
_entity.id
_entity.type
_entity.pdbx_description
1 polymer ?
#
loop_
_entity_poly.entity_id
_entity_poly.type
_entity_poly.pdbx_seq_one_letter_code
_entity_poly.pdbx_strand_id
1 'polypeptide(L)'
;MLDFRLMSKLSFTNSFTRQALLARLALRLLGPSVSRHVKVNQKMVSQIALDTFRTCMLVQTNETLAAGVLTSPINPQKRPYTLSLSNRTADYTFRIQEIPEGELSLTYFSKHFGFEDRYSLDSSMEIKRGFDLFLHELSEVQRGTNASSKYLADERSLGKRSDSLWRGMRSEAVESGQSTNLMIEQFGDDFEFWREWYQGVLHGTPIDWELQKKVASIGSWVWEAGPEAVAEEIEKIKADFLVEKSPLAEKVEFNEVTGKFNTVPQPIAKPELLGATLSQVEDALEDCLAHPSNGLSDRSRETRDIRRTLTRYANDPQRIEMNLTTVATGLRRQLETTEELPKTEENLVLQDVVEQAVRGIRATHPEVAENRKILAEQALKELPQADKKEMDQAKEVYAALTEGVMAEDFSEDIPVLLNDAILPPSEGAPRLSGADPATRIFYRTSKMAELVRKYPVIVEKIEKSPAYKTVGIVKRGLTVAGWLSIIVGIGLRAFGVL
;
A
#
# COMPACT_ATOMS: atom_id res chain seq x y z
N MET A 1 -13.05 12.09 -38.89
CA MET A 1 -13.27 10.65 -39.16
C MET A 1 -12.12 9.90 -38.52
N LEU A 2 -12.40 9.00 -37.57
CA LEU A 2 -11.39 8.14 -36.96
C LEU A 2 -10.66 7.39 -38.08
N ASP A 3 -9.33 7.37 -38.09
CA ASP A 3 -8.60 6.61 -39.10
C ASP A 3 -8.69 5.11 -38.79
N PHE A 4 -9.83 4.51 -39.12
CA PHE A 4 -10.08 3.07 -38.93
C PHE A 4 -9.05 2.20 -39.66
N ARG A 5 -8.28 2.75 -40.63
CA ARG A 5 -7.14 2.03 -41.22
C ARG A 5 -6.03 1.81 -40.20
N LEU A 6 -5.81 2.74 -39.26
CA LEU A 6 -4.91 2.52 -38.13
C LEU A 6 -5.43 1.43 -37.20
N MET A 7 -6.74 1.29 -37.01
CA MET A 7 -7.31 0.21 -36.20
C MET A 7 -7.12 -1.17 -36.84
N SER A 8 -7.09 -1.27 -38.17
CA SER A 8 -6.70 -2.52 -38.84
C SER A 8 -5.30 -2.99 -38.42
N LYS A 9 -4.41 -2.07 -38.00
CA LYS A 9 -3.07 -2.43 -37.51
C LYS A 9 -3.11 -3.24 -36.21
N LEU A 10 -4.15 -3.10 -35.36
CA LEU A 10 -4.30 -3.93 -34.15
C LEU A 10 -4.41 -5.43 -34.47
N SER A 11 -4.87 -5.78 -35.67
CA SER A 11 -4.92 -7.20 -36.09
C SER A 11 -3.53 -7.82 -36.22
N PHE A 12 -2.49 -7.01 -36.41
CA PHE A 12 -1.11 -7.46 -36.55
C PHE A 12 -0.35 -7.58 -35.23
N THR A 13 -0.91 -7.09 -34.10
CA THR A 13 -0.28 -7.20 -32.78
C THR A 13 -0.61 -8.53 -32.10
N ASN A 14 0.07 -8.81 -30.99
CA ASN A 14 -0.26 -9.94 -30.13
C ASN A 14 -1.53 -9.67 -29.30
N SER A 15 -2.12 -10.73 -28.76
CA SER A 15 -3.33 -10.62 -27.94
C SER A 15 -3.13 -9.73 -26.73
N PHE A 16 -1.98 -9.84 -26.06
CA PHE A 16 -1.64 -9.05 -24.89
C PHE A 16 -1.53 -7.56 -25.21
N THR A 17 -0.74 -7.18 -26.23
CA THR A 17 -0.69 -5.79 -26.73
C THR A 17 -2.09 -5.20 -26.93
N ARG A 18 -3.02 -5.95 -27.56
CA ARG A 18 -4.40 -5.48 -27.75
C ARG A 18 -5.14 -5.30 -26.43
N GLN A 19 -5.02 -6.27 -25.52
CA GLN A 19 -5.66 -6.20 -24.20
C GLN A 19 -5.16 -4.96 -23.44
N ALA A 20 -3.84 -4.70 -23.41
CA ALA A 20 -3.24 -3.55 -22.75
C ALA A 20 -3.76 -2.21 -23.30
N LEU A 21 -3.78 -2.05 -24.62
CA LEU A 21 -4.27 -0.81 -25.24
C LEU A 21 -5.78 -0.63 -25.05
N LEU A 22 -6.57 -1.70 -25.16
CA LEU A 22 -8.02 -1.64 -24.95
C LEU A 22 -8.39 -1.41 -23.49
N ALA A 23 -7.65 -1.96 -22.53
CA ALA A 23 -7.86 -1.70 -21.10
C ALA A 23 -7.63 -0.22 -20.78
N ARG A 24 -6.55 0.38 -21.30
CA ARG A 24 -6.31 1.83 -21.16
C ARG A 24 -7.42 2.66 -21.80
N LEU A 25 -7.91 2.26 -22.97
CA LEU A 25 -9.04 2.95 -23.61
C LEU A 25 -10.34 2.82 -22.80
N ALA A 26 -10.66 1.64 -22.28
CA ALA A 26 -11.81 1.42 -21.41
C ALA A 26 -11.75 2.33 -20.17
N LEU A 27 -10.60 2.42 -19.51
CA LEU A 27 -10.40 3.31 -18.37
C LEU A 27 -10.63 4.78 -18.72
N ARG A 28 -10.13 5.27 -19.87
CA ARG A 28 -10.35 6.66 -20.33
C ARG A 28 -11.83 6.97 -20.54
N LEU A 29 -12.57 6.01 -21.09
CA LEU A 29 -13.96 6.20 -21.48
C LEU A 29 -14.94 5.86 -20.34
N LEU A 30 -14.47 5.25 -19.25
CA LEU A 30 -15.33 4.87 -18.13
C LEU A 30 -15.96 6.09 -17.44
N GLY A 31 -15.18 7.13 -17.12
CA GLY A 31 -15.67 8.33 -16.44
C GLY A 31 -16.84 9.04 -17.17
N PRO A 32 -16.69 9.37 -18.47
CA PRO A 32 -17.76 9.95 -19.28
C PRO A 32 -19.02 9.08 -19.36
N SER A 33 -18.87 7.76 -19.38
CA SER A 33 -20.00 6.82 -19.38
C SER A 33 -20.69 6.74 -18.01
N VAL A 34 -19.92 6.57 -16.94
CA VAL A 34 -20.42 6.50 -15.55
C VAL A 34 -21.24 7.75 -15.21
N SER A 35 -20.72 8.94 -15.51
CA SER A 35 -21.38 10.21 -15.19
C SER A 35 -22.78 10.37 -15.84
N ARG A 36 -23.02 9.75 -17.00
CA ARG A 36 -24.33 9.78 -17.68
C ARG A 36 -25.34 8.82 -17.07
N HIS A 37 -24.90 7.64 -16.65
CA HIS A 37 -25.78 6.55 -16.21
C HIS A 37 -25.98 6.46 -14.71
N VAL A 38 -25.11 7.07 -13.91
CA VAL A 38 -25.16 6.92 -12.45
C VAL A 38 -26.45 7.44 -11.81
N LYS A 39 -27.06 8.49 -12.39
CA LYS A 39 -28.36 9.01 -11.95
C LYS A 39 -29.53 8.07 -12.26
N VAL A 40 -29.31 7.09 -13.15
CA VAL A 40 -30.33 6.14 -13.60
C VAL A 40 -30.30 4.87 -12.77
N ASN A 41 -29.12 4.29 -12.54
CA ASN A 41 -28.97 3.05 -11.78
C ASN A 41 -27.56 2.90 -11.17
N GLN A 42 -27.38 3.45 -9.97
CA GLN A 42 -26.11 3.46 -9.23
C GLN A 42 -25.52 2.05 -9.02
N LYS A 43 -26.34 1.06 -8.66
CA LYS A 43 -25.89 -0.33 -8.43
C LYS A 43 -25.37 -1.00 -9.69
N MET A 44 -26.03 -0.76 -10.82
CA MET A 44 -25.54 -1.26 -12.12
C MET A 44 -24.19 -0.63 -12.47
N VAL A 45 -24.08 0.69 -12.29
CA VAL A 45 -22.88 1.42 -12.71
C VAL A 45 -21.68 1.07 -11.80
N SER A 46 -21.89 0.87 -10.50
CA SER A 46 -20.85 0.41 -9.59
C SER A 46 -20.31 -0.97 -9.98
N GLN A 47 -21.19 -1.92 -10.30
CA GLN A 47 -20.79 -3.26 -10.75
C GLN A 47 -19.98 -3.20 -12.06
N ILE A 48 -20.44 -2.39 -13.03
CA ILE A 48 -19.73 -2.24 -14.31
C ILE A 48 -18.36 -1.58 -14.11
N ALA A 49 -18.25 -0.58 -13.23
CA ALA A 49 -16.97 0.03 -12.88
C ALA A 49 -16.03 -1.00 -12.24
N LEU A 50 -16.53 -1.78 -11.29
CA LEU A 50 -15.77 -2.83 -10.61
C LEU A 50 -15.26 -3.90 -11.59
N ASP A 51 -16.12 -4.39 -12.49
CA ASP A 51 -15.73 -5.38 -13.52
C ASP A 51 -14.73 -4.81 -14.53
N THR A 52 -14.86 -3.51 -14.86
CA THR A 52 -13.90 -2.79 -15.69
C THR A 52 -12.55 -2.71 -15.00
N PHE A 53 -12.51 -2.33 -13.72
CA PHE A 53 -11.28 -2.24 -12.93
C PHE A 53 -10.60 -3.58 -12.74
N ARG A 54 -11.35 -4.61 -12.36
CA ARG A 54 -10.86 -5.99 -12.28
C ARG A 54 -10.20 -6.41 -13.59
N THR A 55 -10.90 -6.19 -14.71
CA THR A 55 -10.41 -6.57 -16.04
C THR A 55 -9.15 -5.81 -16.40
N CYS A 56 -9.08 -4.50 -16.14
CA CYS A 56 -7.91 -3.69 -16.43
C CYS A 56 -6.71 -4.03 -15.53
N MET A 57 -6.95 -4.30 -14.24
CA MET A 57 -5.92 -4.71 -13.30
C MET A 57 -5.31 -6.06 -13.67
N LEU A 58 -6.13 -7.04 -14.09
CA LEU A 58 -5.64 -8.32 -14.61
C LEU A 58 -4.68 -8.12 -15.80
N VAL A 59 -5.04 -7.23 -16.73
CA VAL A 59 -4.16 -6.90 -17.87
C VAL A 59 -2.85 -6.26 -17.42
N GLN A 60 -2.89 -5.31 -16.48
CA GLN A 60 -1.70 -4.59 -16.02
C GLN A 60 -0.73 -5.46 -15.21
N THR A 61 -1.26 -6.41 -14.45
CA THR A 61 -0.49 -7.38 -13.64
C THR A 61 0.02 -8.56 -14.46
N ASN A 62 -0.37 -8.66 -15.74
CA ASN A 62 -0.01 -9.73 -16.66
C ASN A 62 -0.43 -11.15 -16.20
N GLU A 63 -1.41 -11.23 -15.29
CA GLU A 63 -2.04 -12.50 -14.87
C GLU A 63 -2.84 -13.16 -16.03
N THR A 64 -3.02 -12.44 -17.14
CA THR A 64 -3.87 -12.84 -18.27
C THR A 64 -3.21 -13.87 -19.19
N LEU A 65 -1.87 -13.85 -19.32
CA LEU A 65 -1.13 -14.77 -20.18
C LEU A 65 -1.14 -16.20 -19.63
N ALA A 66 -1.25 -16.38 -18.30
CA ALA A 66 -1.23 -17.70 -17.67
C ALA A 66 -2.59 -18.42 -17.73
N ALA A 67 -3.71 -17.68 -17.72
CA ALA A 67 -5.03 -18.26 -17.46
C ALA A 67 -6.00 -18.26 -18.66
N GLY A 68 -5.68 -17.57 -19.77
CA GLY A 68 -6.58 -17.51 -20.94
C GLY A 68 -7.95 -16.84 -20.67
N VAL A 69 -8.03 -16.07 -19.58
CA VAL A 69 -9.26 -15.48 -19.02
C VAL A 69 -9.78 -14.30 -19.85
N LEU A 70 -8.85 -13.55 -20.47
CA LEU A 70 -9.18 -12.39 -21.28
C LEU A 70 -9.04 -12.66 -22.78
N THR A 71 -9.97 -12.12 -23.56
CA THR A 71 -9.92 -12.17 -25.01
C THR A 71 -10.09 -10.78 -25.60
N SER A 72 -9.33 -10.49 -26.66
CA SER A 72 -9.45 -9.25 -27.43
C SER A 72 -9.70 -9.55 -28.91
N PRO A 73 -10.88 -10.12 -29.25
CA PRO A 73 -11.14 -10.52 -30.62
C PRO A 73 -11.23 -9.29 -31.52
N ILE A 74 -10.67 -9.44 -32.72
CA ILE A 74 -10.80 -8.45 -33.80
C ILE A 74 -11.41 -9.18 -34.99
N ASN A 75 -12.45 -8.58 -35.56
CA ASN A 75 -12.99 -9.03 -36.83
C ASN A 75 -12.68 -7.99 -37.91
N PRO A 76 -11.48 -8.03 -38.54
CA PRO A 76 -11.09 -7.03 -39.52
C PRO A 76 -11.81 -7.19 -40.86
N GLN A 77 -12.48 -8.33 -41.09
CA GLN A 77 -13.14 -8.67 -42.35
C GLN A 77 -14.62 -8.27 -42.39
N LYS A 78 -15.25 -8.03 -41.22
CA LYS A 78 -16.65 -7.58 -41.16
C LYS A 78 -16.69 -6.09 -40.85
N ARG A 79 -17.30 -5.31 -41.74
CA ARG A 79 -17.86 -4.01 -41.37
C ARG A 79 -19.19 -4.25 -40.66
N PRO A 80 -19.48 -3.56 -39.55
CA PRO A 80 -18.65 -2.52 -38.91
C PRO A 80 -17.46 -3.08 -38.11
N TYR A 81 -16.35 -2.32 -38.07
CA TYR A 81 -15.19 -2.68 -37.26
C TYR A 81 -15.61 -2.76 -35.79
N THR A 82 -15.37 -3.91 -35.18
CA THR A 82 -15.67 -4.16 -33.77
C THR A 82 -14.37 -4.50 -33.04
N LEU A 83 -14.08 -3.74 -31.98
CA LEU A 83 -13.04 -4.03 -31.02
C LEU A 83 -13.70 -4.41 -29.71
N SER A 84 -13.18 -5.43 -29.04
CA SER A 84 -13.68 -5.77 -27.71
C SER A 84 -12.57 -6.27 -26.80
N LEU A 85 -12.76 -6.05 -25.52
CA LEU A 85 -12.01 -6.63 -24.43
C LEU A 85 -13.02 -7.36 -23.55
N SER A 86 -12.93 -8.69 -23.54
CA SER A 86 -13.83 -9.53 -22.76
C SER A 86 -13.08 -10.28 -21.68
N ASN A 87 -13.69 -10.35 -20.50
CA ASN A 87 -13.27 -11.14 -19.37
C ASN A 87 -14.29 -12.26 -19.13
N ARG A 88 -13.92 -13.48 -19.48
CA ARG A 88 -14.82 -14.64 -19.38
C ARG A 88 -15.21 -14.95 -17.94
N THR A 89 -14.32 -14.70 -16.98
CA THR A 89 -14.56 -15.01 -15.57
C THR A 89 -15.48 -14.00 -14.88
N ALA A 90 -15.53 -12.77 -15.38
CA ALA A 90 -16.41 -11.72 -14.89
C ALA A 90 -17.68 -11.58 -15.75
N ASP A 91 -17.82 -12.39 -16.81
CA ASP A 91 -18.80 -12.20 -17.89
C ASP A 91 -18.89 -10.73 -18.35
N TYR A 92 -17.72 -10.08 -18.41
CA TYR A 92 -17.58 -8.68 -18.74
C TYR A 92 -17.13 -8.52 -20.18
N THR A 93 -17.68 -7.52 -20.88
CA THR A 93 -17.24 -7.11 -22.21
C THR A 93 -17.29 -5.61 -22.34
N PHE A 94 -16.13 -5.02 -22.61
CA PHE A 94 -16.00 -3.70 -23.20
C PHE A 94 -16.00 -3.84 -24.72
N ARG A 95 -16.85 -3.09 -25.43
CA ARG A 95 -16.95 -3.14 -26.89
C ARG A 95 -17.01 -1.74 -27.47
N ILE A 96 -16.29 -1.56 -28.57
CA ILE A 96 -16.38 -0.39 -29.45
C ILE A 96 -16.79 -0.89 -30.83
N GLN A 97 -17.86 -0.31 -31.37
CA GLN A 97 -18.37 -0.66 -32.67
C GLN A 97 -18.66 0.61 -33.49
N GLU A 98 -18.21 0.63 -34.73
CA GLU A 98 -18.62 1.66 -35.68
C GLU A 98 -20.09 1.46 -36.06
N ILE A 99 -20.89 2.53 -36.05
CA ILE A 99 -22.27 2.52 -36.53
C ILE A 99 -22.30 3.25 -37.89
N PRO A 100 -23.24 2.94 -38.79
CA PRO A 100 -23.53 3.82 -39.94
C PRO A 100 -23.61 5.30 -39.52
N GLU A 101 -23.29 6.22 -40.43
CA GLU A 101 -23.30 7.69 -40.22
C GLU A 101 -22.09 8.27 -39.45
N GLY A 102 -21.08 7.45 -39.13
CA GLY A 102 -19.81 7.90 -38.54
C GLY A 102 -19.85 8.03 -37.01
N GLU A 103 -20.87 7.46 -36.37
CA GLU A 103 -20.99 7.35 -34.92
C GLU A 103 -20.27 6.11 -34.38
N LEU A 104 -19.96 6.13 -33.08
CA LEU A 104 -19.43 5.01 -32.33
C LEU A 104 -20.45 4.54 -31.29
N SER A 105 -20.68 3.23 -31.24
CA SER A 105 -21.30 2.57 -30.09
C SER A 105 -20.20 2.14 -29.12
N LEU A 106 -20.32 2.58 -27.88
CA LEU A 106 -19.54 2.15 -26.74
C LEU A 106 -20.43 1.30 -25.85
N THR A 107 -20.08 0.04 -25.65
CA THR A 107 -20.85 -0.85 -24.80
C THR A 107 -20.00 -1.35 -23.64
N TYR A 108 -20.52 -1.20 -22.43
CA TYR A 108 -20.05 -1.92 -21.26
C TYR A 108 -21.12 -2.93 -20.88
N PHE A 109 -20.74 -4.20 -20.88
CA PHE A 109 -21.62 -5.31 -20.55
C PHE A 109 -20.98 -6.14 -19.44
N SER A 110 -21.80 -6.54 -18.47
CA SER A 110 -21.51 -7.44 -17.36
C SER A 110 -22.65 -8.47 -17.25
N LYS A 111 -22.43 -9.59 -16.56
CA LYS A 111 -23.32 -10.77 -16.43
C LYS A 111 -24.82 -10.44 -16.32
N HIS A 112 -25.15 -9.39 -15.56
CA HIS A 112 -26.53 -9.02 -15.25
C HIS A 112 -26.90 -7.60 -15.70
N PHE A 113 -25.93 -6.82 -16.16
CA PHE A 113 -26.13 -5.40 -16.43
C PHE A 113 -25.30 -4.94 -17.61
N GLY A 114 -25.84 -4.04 -18.40
CA GLY A 114 -25.07 -3.38 -19.43
C GLY A 114 -25.70 -2.06 -19.80
N PHE A 115 -24.86 -1.15 -20.27
CA PHE A 115 -25.34 0.03 -20.95
C PHE A 115 -24.58 0.19 -22.26
N GLU A 116 -25.31 0.68 -23.25
CA GLU A 116 -24.79 1.08 -24.54
C GLU A 116 -24.90 2.60 -24.63
N ASP A 117 -23.76 3.25 -24.76
CA ASP A 117 -23.67 4.67 -25.07
C ASP A 117 -23.39 4.83 -26.57
N ARG A 118 -24.13 5.73 -27.21
CA ARG A 118 -23.83 6.17 -28.57
C ARG A 118 -23.18 7.54 -28.53
N TYR A 119 -22.08 7.66 -29.26
CA TYR A 119 -21.30 8.88 -29.34
C TYR A 119 -21.06 9.26 -30.79
N SER A 120 -21.48 10.47 -31.14
CA SER A 120 -20.85 11.16 -32.26
C SER A 120 -19.48 11.66 -31.80
N LEU A 121 -18.42 11.33 -32.53
CA LEU A 121 -17.05 11.74 -32.22
C LEU A 121 -16.86 13.26 -32.18
N ASP A 122 -17.75 13.99 -32.85
CA ASP A 122 -17.74 15.46 -32.86
C ASP A 122 -18.46 16.07 -31.65
N SER A 123 -19.20 15.27 -30.88
CA SER A 123 -20.03 15.73 -29.76
C SER A 123 -19.37 15.66 -28.38
N SER A 124 -18.31 14.86 -28.20
CA SER A 124 -17.60 14.71 -26.93
C SER A 124 -16.09 14.83 -27.10
N MET A 125 -15.54 15.95 -26.62
CA MET A 125 -14.11 16.25 -26.71
C MET A 125 -13.25 15.22 -25.96
N GLU A 126 -13.72 14.71 -24.82
CA GLU A 126 -12.99 13.73 -24.00
C GLU A 126 -12.85 12.38 -24.70
N ILE A 127 -13.92 11.93 -25.35
CA ILE A 127 -13.94 10.65 -26.07
C ILE A 127 -13.03 10.74 -27.27
N LYS A 128 -13.15 11.82 -28.05
CA LYS A 128 -12.25 12.09 -29.17
C LYS A 128 -10.78 12.06 -28.72
N ARG A 129 -10.43 12.77 -27.65
CA ARG A 129 -9.07 12.77 -27.07
C ARG A 129 -8.64 11.37 -26.61
N GLY A 130 -9.53 10.61 -25.97
CA GLY A 130 -9.25 9.24 -25.53
C GLY A 130 -8.89 8.32 -26.70
N PHE A 131 -9.59 8.46 -27.82
CA PHE A 131 -9.28 7.75 -29.07
C PHE A 131 -8.00 8.24 -29.75
N ASP A 132 -7.77 9.56 -29.82
CA ASP A 132 -6.55 10.13 -30.38
C ASP A 132 -5.31 9.62 -29.64
N LEU A 133 -5.37 9.59 -28.30
CA LEU A 133 -4.34 8.98 -27.46
C LEU A 133 -4.18 7.49 -27.75
N PHE A 134 -5.27 6.73 -27.80
CA PHE A 134 -5.20 5.29 -28.11
C PHE A 134 -4.51 5.01 -29.45
N LEU A 135 -4.82 5.78 -30.51
CA LEU A 135 -4.15 5.65 -31.81
C LEU A 135 -2.67 6.02 -31.73
N HIS A 136 -2.32 7.04 -30.95
CA HIS A 136 -0.93 7.40 -30.70
C HIS A 136 -0.16 6.28 -29.98
N GLU A 137 -0.73 5.72 -28.91
CA GLU A 137 -0.14 4.59 -28.17
C GLU A 137 0.03 3.36 -29.06
N LEU A 138 -0.96 3.05 -29.90
CA LEU A 138 -0.87 1.97 -30.87
C LEU A 138 0.30 2.18 -31.84
N SER A 139 0.44 3.39 -32.38
CA SER A 139 1.55 3.73 -33.29
C SER A 139 2.93 3.58 -32.64
N GLU A 140 3.07 4.03 -31.39
CA GLU A 140 4.32 3.88 -30.63
C GLU A 140 4.68 2.42 -30.37
N VAL A 141 3.72 1.66 -29.85
CA VAL A 141 3.93 0.25 -29.51
C VAL A 141 4.33 -0.54 -30.76
N GLN A 142 3.71 -0.24 -31.90
CA GLN A 142 3.99 -0.90 -33.18
C GLN A 142 5.25 -0.43 -33.91
N ARG A 143 5.89 0.65 -33.48
CA ARG A 143 7.00 1.27 -34.22
C ARG A 143 8.15 0.29 -34.44
N GLY A 144 8.45 -0.05 -35.70
CA GLY A 144 9.52 -1.01 -36.01
C GLY A 144 9.21 -2.46 -35.63
N THR A 145 7.95 -2.79 -35.35
CA THR A 145 7.51 -4.17 -35.12
C THR A 145 7.19 -4.84 -36.45
N ASN A 146 7.53 -6.13 -36.57
CA ASN A 146 7.19 -6.98 -37.69
C ASN A 146 6.77 -8.37 -37.18
N ALA A 147 6.56 -9.34 -38.06
CA ALA A 147 6.11 -10.67 -37.67
C ALA A 147 7.07 -11.40 -36.70
N SER A 148 8.38 -11.17 -36.79
CA SER A 148 9.38 -11.80 -35.92
C SER A 148 9.71 -10.99 -34.66
N SER A 149 9.27 -9.73 -34.57
CA SER A 149 9.54 -8.83 -33.43
C SER A 149 8.30 -8.40 -32.66
N LYS A 150 7.20 -9.16 -32.74
CA LYS A 150 5.95 -8.85 -32.02
C LYS A 150 6.12 -8.77 -30.49
N TYR A 151 7.08 -9.49 -29.92
CA TYR A 151 7.37 -9.43 -28.48
C TYR A 151 7.77 -8.01 -28.02
N LEU A 152 8.40 -7.20 -28.89
CA LEU A 152 8.71 -5.81 -28.59
C LEU A 152 7.45 -4.96 -28.40
N ALA A 153 6.36 -5.31 -29.09
CA ALA A 153 5.07 -4.65 -28.88
C ALA A 153 4.54 -4.97 -27.48
N ASP A 154 4.63 -6.23 -27.05
CA ASP A 154 4.18 -6.64 -25.72
C ASP A 154 5.02 -5.99 -24.60
N GLU A 155 6.34 -5.95 -24.75
CA GLU A 155 7.24 -5.27 -23.81
C GLU A 155 6.92 -3.76 -23.69
N ARG A 156 6.72 -3.08 -24.83
CA ARG A 156 6.35 -1.66 -24.83
C ARG A 156 4.97 -1.44 -24.25
N SER A 157 4.00 -2.30 -24.56
CA SER A 157 2.66 -2.28 -23.97
C SER A 157 2.71 -2.47 -22.46
N LEU A 158 3.58 -3.36 -21.97
CA LEU A 158 3.81 -3.53 -20.54
C LEU A 158 4.40 -2.25 -19.94
N GLY A 159 5.37 -1.62 -20.61
CA GLY A 159 5.92 -0.32 -20.19
C GLY A 159 4.87 0.80 -20.07
N LYS A 160 3.77 0.73 -20.84
CA LYS A 160 2.68 1.71 -20.75
C LYS A 160 1.90 1.67 -19.43
N ARG A 161 2.07 0.64 -18.60
CA ARG A 161 1.39 0.58 -17.29
C ARG A 161 1.85 1.67 -16.32
N SER A 162 3.08 2.18 -16.49
CA SER A 162 3.62 3.29 -15.68
C SER A 162 3.42 4.65 -16.36
N ASP A 163 2.95 4.69 -17.60
CA ASP A 163 2.63 5.95 -18.27
C ASP A 163 1.28 6.47 -17.76
N SER A 164 1.23 7.77 -17.41
CA SER A 164 -0.04 8.48 -17.15
C SER A 164 -1.08 8.15 -18.22
N LEU A 165 -2.31 7.87 -17.78
CA LEU A 165 -3.40 7.49 -18.69
C LEU A 165 -3.65 8.53 -19.80
N TRP A 166 -3.45 9.81 -19.50
CA TRP A 166 -3.71 10.92 -20.43
C TRP A 166 -2.44 11.60 -20.99
N ARG A 167 -1.24 11.22 -20.52
CA ARG A 167 0.07 11.72 -21.04
C ARG A 167 0.16 13.24 -21.22
N GLY A 168 -0.38 14.00 -20.26
CA GLY A 168 -0.38 15.46 -20.33
C GLY A 168 -1.37 16.08 -21.32
N MET A 169 -2.17 15.29 -22.06
CA MET A 169 -3.38 15.78 -22.72
C MET A 169 -4.45 16.04 -21.64
N ARG A 170 -4.36 17.23 -21.03
CA ARG A 170 -5.21 17.66 -19.92
C ARG A 170 -6.68 17.72 -20.35
N SER A 171 -7.54 16.91 -19.74
CA SER A 171 -8.99 17.18 -19.72
C SER A 171 -9.33 17.94 -18.45
N GLU A 172 -10.16 18.98 -18.54
CA GLU A 172 -10.65 19.71 -17.36
C GLU A 172 -11.39 18.80 -16.38
N ALA A 173 -12.09 17.76 -16.86
CA ALA A 173 -12.77 16.79 -15.97
C ALA A 173 -11.80 15.82 -15.28
N VAL A 174 -10.60 15.64 -15.84
CA VAL A 174 -9.52 14.81 -15.26
C VAL A 174 -8.72 15.65 -14.25
N GLU A 175 -8.44 16.93 -14.54
CA GLU A 175 -7.76 17.84 -13.61
C GLU A 175 -8.65 18.21 -12.41
N SER A 176 -9.96 18.36 -12.62
CA SER A 176 -10.91 18.63 -11.52
C SER A 176 -11.22 17.40 -10.65
N GLY A 177 -10.67 16.23 -10.99
CA GLY A 177 -10.96 14.98 -10.30
C GLY A 177 -12.44 14.58 -10.36
N GLN A 178 -13.25 15.18 -11.23
CA GLN A 178 -14.70 14.96 -11.27
C GLN A 178 -15.03 13.47 -11.48
N SER A 179 -14.32 12.79 -12.38
CA SER A 179 -14.56 11.35 -12.63
C SER A 179 -14.20 10.47 -11.42
N THR A 180 -13.16 10.82 -10.64
CA THR A 180 -12.75 10.09 -9.43
C THR A 180 -13.59 10.43 -8.22
N ASN A 181 -13.99 11.70 -8.07
CA ASN A 181 -14.82 12.18 -6.97
C ASN A 181 -16.25 11.65 -7.10
N LEU A 182 -16.77 11.57 -8.33
CA LEU A 182 -18.04 10.89 -8.62
C LEU A 182 -18.04 9.44 -8.10
N MET A 183 -16.91 8.73 -8.13
CA MET A 183 -16.88 7.35 -7.64
C MET A 183 -17.02 7.24 -6.11
N ILE A 184 -16.44 8.17 -5.34
CA ILE A 184 -16.60 8.18 -3.88
C ILE A 184 -18.00 8.64 -3.51
N GLU A 185 -18.40 9.79 -4.06
CA GLU A 185 -19.67 10.43 -3.75
C GLU A 185 -20.86 9.51 -4.10
N GLN A 186 -20.68 8.66 -5.12
CA GLN A 186 -21.76 7.82 -5.64
C GLN A 186 -21.58 6.34 -5.36
N PHE A 187 -20.41 5.82 -4.99
CA PHE A 187 -20.27 4.39 -4.69
C PHE A 187 -19.87 4.09 -3.24
N GLY A 188 -19.57 5.12 -2.45
CA GLY A 188 -19.28 4.98 -1.02
C GLY A 188 -17.87 4.47 -0.73
N ASP A 189 -17.66 4.08 0.53
CA ASP A 189 -16.34 3.74 1.07
C ASP A 189 -15.76 2.45 0.46
N ASP A 190 -16.60 1.54 -0.03
CA ASP A 190 -16.18 0.29 -0.69
C ASP A 190 -15.33 0.51 -1.96
N PHE A 191 -15.34 1.73 -2.50
CA PHE A 191 -14.57 2.12 -3.68
C PHE A 191 -13.29 2.91 -3.37
N GLU A 192 -12.92 3.06 -2.09
CA GLU A 192 -11.72 3.81 -1.70
C GLU A 192 -10.44 3.28 -2.35
N PHE A 193 -10.21 1.97 -2.31
CA PHE A 193 -9.06 1.36 -2.99
C PHE A 193 -9.08 1.61 -4.51
N TRP A 194 -10.24 1.49 -5.14
CA TRP A 194 -10.37 1.69 -6.58
C TRP A 194 -10.13 3.12 -7.01
N ARG A 195 -10.50 4.08 -6.17
CA ARG A 195 -10.14 5.49 -6.35
C ARG A 195 -8.63 5.68 -6.34
N GLU A 196 -7.96 5.21 -5.30
CA GLU A 196 -6.49 5.35 -5.17
C GLU A 196 -5.78 4.68 -6.36
N TRP A 197 -6.19 3.45 -6.69
CA TRP A 197 -5.67 2.72 -7.85
C TRP A 197 -5.89 3.50 -9.15
N TYR A 198 -7.11 3.98 -9.41
CA TYR A 198 -7.43 4.69 -10.65
C TYR A 198 -6.70 6.04 -10.73
N GLN A 199 -6.58 6.77 -9.62
CA GLN A 199 -5.78 7.99 -9.54
C GLN A 199 -4.30 7.71 -9.85
N GLY A 200 -3.73 6.65 -9.29
CA GLY A 200 -2.37 6.21 -9.63
C GLY A 200 -2.19 5.95 -11.12
N VAL A 201 -3.14 5.27 -11.75
CA VAL A 201 -3.14 5.04 -13.21
C VAL A 201 -3.28 6.34 -14.00
N LEU A 202 -4.12 7.29 -13.56
CA LEU A 202 -4.27 8.60 -14.19
C LEU A 202 -2.96 9.39 -14.17
N HIS A 203 -2.25 9.40 -13.03
CA HIS A 203 -1.04 10.17 -12.82
C HIS A 203 0.23 9.48 -13.33
N GLY A 204 0.19 8.17 -13.62
CA GLY A 204 1.39 7.39 -13.96
C GLY A 204 2.22 7.03 -12.73
N THR A 205 1.59 7.03 -11.56
CA THR A 205 2.17 6.61 -10.27
C THR A 205 1.31 5.46 -9.74
N PRO A 206 1.33 4.29 -10.41
CA PRO A 206 0.51 3.16 -9.98
C PRO A 206 0.94 2.70 -8.59
N ILE A 207 -0.03 2.18 -7.82
CA ILE A 207 0.23 1.54 -6.52
C ILE A 207 1.18 0.33 -6.69
N ASP A 208 1.74 -0.18 -5.60
CA ASP A 208 2.69 -1.30 -5.63
C ASP A 208 2.17 -2.51 -6.44
N TRP A 209 3.04 -3.05 -7.32
CA TRP A 209 2.65 -4.10 -8.25
C TRP A 209 2.33 -5.43 -7.57
N GLU A 210 3.02 -5.76 -6.47
CA GLU A 210 2.73 -6.99 -5.73
C GLU A 210 1.38 -6.89 -5.02
N LEU A 211 1.03 -5.72 -4.50
CA LEU A 211 -0.32 -5.47 -3.96
C LEU A 211 -1.38 -5.63 -5.04
N GLN A 212 -1.20 -5.01 -6.22
CA GLN A 212 -2.13 -5.16 -7.34
C GLN A 212 -2.29 -6.61 -7.77
N LYS A 213 -1.20 -7.38 -7.80
CA LYS A 213 -1.21 -8.80 -8.17
C LYS A 213 -2.01 -9.63 -7.19
N LYS A 214 -1.87 -9.38 -5.88
CA LYS A 214 -2.68 -10.05 -4.85
C LYS A 214 -4.16 -9.73 -5.00
N VAL A 215 -4.51 -8.46 -5.24
CA VAL A 215 -5.91 -8.05 -5.49
C VAL A 215 -6.47 -8.67 -6.77
N ALA A 216 -5.69 -8.69 -7.86
CA ALA A 216 -6.08 -9.33 -9.11
C ALA A 216 -6.34 -10.84 -8.96
N SER A 217 -5.68 -11.47 -7.99
CA SER A 217 -5.78 -12.90 -7.69
C SER A 217 -6.98 -13.27 -6.79
N ILE A 218 -7.80 -12.28 -6.36
CA ILE A 218 -9.03 -12.54 -5.62
C ILE A 218 -9.94 -13.47 -6.44
N GLY A 219 -10.46 -14.52 -5.79
CA GLY A 219 -11.29 -15.53 -6.42
C GLY A 219 -12.60 -14.96 -6.99
N SER A 220 -13.03 -15.43 -8.16
CA SER A 220 -14.24 -14.92 -8.85
C SER A 220 -15.50 -14.90 -8.00
N TRP A 221 -15.65 -15.84 -7.06
CA TRP A 221 -16.80 -15.91 -6.16
C TRP A 221 -16.92 -14.68 -5.25
N VAL A 222 -15.80 -14.04 -4.85
CA VAL A 222 -15.81 -12.78 -4.09
C VAL A 222 -16.29 -11.64 -4.97
N TRP A 223 -15.78 -11.57 -6.21
CA TRP A 223 -16.20 -10.56 -7.18
C TRP A 223 -17.69 -10.65 -7.53
N GLU A 224 -18.23 -11.87 -7.61
CA GLU A 224 -19.66 -12.12 -7.86
C GLU A 224 -20.53 -11.78 -6.64
N ALA A 225 -19.98 -11.78 -5.43
CA ALA A 225 -20.70 -11.39 -4.21
C ALA A 225 -20.95 -9.88 -4.13
N GLY A 226 -20.20 -9.06 -4.87
CA GLY A 226 -20.43 -7.63 -5.03
C GLY A 226 -19.32 -6.74 -4.46
N PRO A 227 -19.47 -5.41 -4.58
CA PRO A 227 -18.46 -4.45 -4.15
C PRO A 227 -18.06 -4.56 -2.67
N GLU A 228 -19.03 -4.79 -1.77
CA GLU A 228 -18.75 -4.86 -0.33
C GLU A 228 -17.82 -6.05 0.00
N ALA A 229 -18.10 -7.23 -0.57
CA ALA A 229 -17.28 -8.42 -0.36
C ALA A 229 -15.87 -8.27 -0.95
N VAL A 230 -15.75 -7.58 -2.08
CA VAL A 230 -14.44 -7.28 -2.69
C VAL A 230 -13.66 -6.30 -1.83
N ALA A 231 -14.30 -5.25 -1.32
CA ALA A 231 -13.66 -4.29 -0.43
C ALA A 231 -13.14 -4.99 0.85
N GLU A 232 -13.93 -5.86 1.46
CA GLU A 232 -13.52 -6.63 2.65
C GLU A 232 -12.28 -7.51 2.37
N GLU A 233 -12.24 -8.22 1.23
CA GLU A 233 -11.09 -9.05 0.89
C GLU A 233 -9.86 -8.20 0.52
N ILE A 234 -10.04 -7.02 -0.06
CA ILE A 234 -8.94 -6.06 -0.30
C ILE A 234 -8.36 -5.56 1.02
N GLU A 235 -9.18 -5.23 2.01
CA GLU A 235 -8.70 -4.77 3.31
C GLU A 235 -7.91 -5.85 4.04
N LYS A 236 -8.32 -7.11 3.91
CA LYS A 236 -7.51 -8.26 4.34
C LYS A 236 -6.16 -8.30 3.64
N ILE A 237 -6.14 -8.21 2.31
CA ILE A 237 -4.90 -8.24 1.52
C ILE A 237 -3.98 -7.09 1.93
N LYS A 238 -4.52 -5.89 2.15
CA LYS A 238 -3.77 -4.72 2.62
C LYS A 238 -3.12 -4.96 3.98
N ALA A 239 -3.88 -5.48 4.95
CA ALA A 239 -3.36 -5.79 6.29
C ALA A 239 -2.24 -6.84 6.23
N ASP A 240 -2.47 -7.95 5.50
CA ASP A 240 -1.49 -9.03 5.33
C ASP A 240 -0.22 -8.49 4.62
N PHE A 241 -0.40 -7.67 3.58
CA PHE A 241 0.72 -7.06 2.85
C PHE A 241 1.52 -6.08 3.72
N LEU A 242 0.86 -5.30 4.58
CA LEU A 242 1.54 -4.42 5.51
C LEU A 242 2.34 -5.21 6.55
N VAL A 243 1.84 -6.37 7.01
CA VAL A 243 2.61 -7.28 7.89
C VAL A 243 3.88 -7.78 7.17
N GLU A 244 3.77 -8.17 5.91
CA GLU A 244 4.92 -8.60 5.09
C GLU A 244 5.96 -7.48 4.92
N LYS A 245 5.51 -6.22 4.83
CA LYS A 245 6.39 -5.06 4.72
C LYS A 245 6.97 -4.63 6.06
N SER A 246 6.27 -4.82 7.18
CA SER A 246 6.71 -4.37 8.49
C SER A 246 7.00 -5.53 9.46
N PRO A 247 7.77 -6.56 9.09
CA PRO A 247 7.81 -7.79 9.86
C PRO A 247 8.47 -7.60 11.23
N LEU A 248 7.84 -8.15 12.28
CA LEU A 248 8.37 -8.20 13.64
C LEU A 248 8.25 -9.59 14.24
N ALA A 249 9.21 -9.93 15.10
CA ALA A 249 9.27 -11.18 15.86
C ALA A 249 8.52 -11.07 17.20
N GLU A 250 7.24 -10.74 17.13
CA GLU A 250 6.33 -10.69 18.29
C GLU A 250 4.95 -11.21 17.88
N LYS A 251 4.12 -11.59 18.86
CA LYS A 251 2.71 -11.93 18.64
C LYS A 251 1.83 -10.84 19.22
N VAL A 252 0.77 -10.48 18.51
CA VAL A 252 -0.33 -9.70 19.08
C VAL A 252 -1.41 -10.67 19.54
N GLU A 253 -1.85 -10.51 20.78
CA GLU A 253 -2.88 -11.34 21.39
C GLU A 253 -4.00 -10.45 21.94
N PHE A 254 -5.21 -10.99 22.02
CA PHE A 254 -6.35 -10.32 22.62
C PHE A 254 -6.63 -10.92 24.00
N ASN A 255 -6.55 -10.11 25.04
CA ASN A 255 -6.88 -10.50 26.39
C ASN A 255 -8.39 -10.47 26.59
N GLU A 256 -8.98 -11.66 26.72
CA GLU A 256 -10.42 -11.81 26.87
C GLU A 256 -11.00 -11.21 28.16
N VAL A 257 -10.19 -11.06 29.21
CA VAL A 257 -10.61 -10.55 30.52
C VAL A 257 -10.68 -9.02 30.51
N THR A 258 -9.65 -8.37 29.98
CA THR A 258 -9.57 -6.91 29.94
C THR A 258 -10.22 -6.31 28.69
N GLY A 259 -10.42 -7.12 27.65
CA GLY A 259 -10.97 -6.69 26.37
C GLY A 259 -9.99 -5.85 25.56
N LYS A 260 -8.68 -6.06 25.75
CA LYS A 260 -7.60 -5.26 25.17
C LYS A 260 -6.56 -6.12 24.47
N PHE A 261 -5.81 -5.52 23.56
CA PHE A 261 -4.68 -6.14 22.88
C PHE A 261 -3.38 -5.95 23.68
N ASN A 262 -2.52 -6.96 23.62
CA ASN A 262 -1.18 -6.92 24.15
C ASN A 262 -0.20 -7.58 23.17
N THR A 263 1.09 -7.28 23.31
CA THR A 263 2.16 -7.98 22.60
C THR A 263 2.82 -9.02 23.50
N VAL A 264 3.17 -10.15 22.90
CA VAL A 264 3.93 -11.24 23.52
C VAL A 264 5.21 -11.44 22.71
N PRO A 265 6.38 -11.17 23.29
CA PRO A 265 7.66 -11.42 22.63
C PRO A 265 7.83 -12.89 22.26
N GLN A 266 8.62 -13.17 21.23
CA GLN A 266 9.01 -14.55 20.96
C GLN A 266 9.99 -15.08 22.03
N PRO A 267 9.94 -16.40 22.33
CA PRO A 267 10.86 -16.99 23.30
C PRO A 267 12.33 -16.81 22.90
N ILE A 268 13.17 -16.49 23.89
CA ILE A 268 14.61 -16.31 23.67
C ILE A 268 15.26 -17.65 23.35
N ALA A 269 15.96 -17.73 22.21
CA ALA A 269 16.60 -18.96 21.76
C ALA A 269 17.81 -19.39 22.63
N LYS A 270 18.59 -18.41 23.11
CA LYS A 270 19.78 -18.62 23.96
C LYS A 270 19.83 -17.63 25.13
N PRO A 271 19.08 -17.89 26.23
CA PRO A 271 18.90 -16.93 27.31
C PRO A 271 20.20 -16.60 28.05
N GLU A 272 21.09 -17.58 28.26
CA GLU A 272 22.38 -17.34 28.93
C GLU A 272 23.29 -16.42 28.13
N LEU A 273 23.35 -16.62 26.80
CA LEU A 273 24.13 -15.79 25.91
C LEU A 273 23.56 -14.37 25.83
N LEU A 274 22.23 -14.24 25.72
CA LEU A 274 21.58 -12.93 25.74
C LEU A 274 21.83 -12.20 27.07
N GLY A 275 21.70 -12.90 28.20
CA GLY A 275 21.99 -12.35 29.53
C GLY A 275 23.43 -11.83 29.63
N ALA A 276 24.42 -12.64 29.23
CA ALA A 276 25.82 -12.22 29.21
C ALA A 276 26.06 -11.00 28.31
N THR A 277 25.42 -10.94 27.13
CA THR A 277 25.50 -9.79 26.23
C THR A 277 24.89 -8.53 26.84
N LEU A 278 23.72 -8.64 27.49
CA LEU A 278 23.08 -7.49 28.13
C LEU A 278 23.88 -6.99 29.34
N SER A 279 24.47 -7.89 30.13
CA SER A 279 25.36 -7.50 31.24
C SER A 279 26.59 -6.75 30.75
N GLN A 280 27.20 -7.15 29.63
CA GLN A 280 28.33 -6.40 29.06
C GLN A 280 27.93 -4.98 28.64
N VAL A 281 26.74 -4.82 28.05
CA VAL A 281 26.20 -3.49 27.70
C VAL A 281 25.96 -2.64 28.95
N GLU A 282 25.46 -3.26 30.02
CA GLU A 282 25.24 -2.61 31.32
C GLU A 282 26.56 -2.14 31.95
N ASP A 283 27.54 -3.03 32.08
CA ASP A 283 28.86 -2.73 32.64
C ASP A 283 29.54 -1.58 31.86
N ALA A 284 29.55 -1.65 30.52
CA ALA A 284 30.14 -0.60 29.68
C ALA A 284 29.41 0.75 29.83
N LEU A 285 28.09 0.74 30.04
CA LEU A 285 27.34 1.97 30.30
C LEU A 285 27.68 2.53 31.69
N GLU A 286 27.81 1.69 32.71
CA GLU A 286 28.22 2.12 34.06
C GLU A 286 29.60 2.77 34.05
N ASP A 287 30.57 2.18 33.33
CA ASP A 287 31.91 2.74 33.16
C ASP A 287 31.87 4.11 32.48
N CYS A 288 31.06 4.27 31.42
CA CYS A 288 30.84 5.58 30.80
C CYS A 288 30.28 6.59 31.82
N LEU A 289 29.30 6.20 32.63
CA LEU A 289 28.66 7.14 33.55
C LEU A 289 29.50 7.47 34.79
N ALA A 290 30.45 6.60 35.14
CA ALA A 290 31.42 6.83 36.20
C ALA A 290 32.45 7.92 35.85
N HIS A 291 32.62 8.25 34.56
CA HIS A 291 33.59 9.22 34.06
C HIS A 291 32.92 10.49 33.48
N PRO A 292 32.75 11.57 34.27
CA PRO A 292 32.01 12.77 33.84
C PRO A 292 32.63 13.51 32.63
N SER A 293 33.88 13.23 32.28
CA SER A 293 34.63 13.91 31.22
C SER A 293 34.41 13.34 29.81
N ASN A 294 33.66 12.25 29.65
CA ASN A 294 33.42 11.63 28.34
C ASN A 294 32.16 12.18 27.62
N GLY A 295 31.47 13.17 28.18
CA GLY A 295 30.31 13.82 27.57
C GLY A 295 29.01 13.02 27.59
N LEU A 296 29.03 11.74 27.98
CA LEU A 296 27.83 10.94 28.18
C LEU A 296 27.29 11.17 29.61
N SER A 297 25.97 11.25 29.75
CA SER A 297 25.32 11.50 31.05
C SER A 297 24.03 10.71 31.18
N ASP A 298 23.50 10.63 32.40
CA ASP A 298 22.20 10.00 32.67
C ASP A 298 21.04 10.58 31.84
N ARG A 299 21.18 11.81 31.37
CA ARG A 299 20.17 12.52 30.57
C ARG A 299 20.33 12.31 29.07
N SER A 300 21.46 11.75 28.63
CA SER A 300 21.72 11.47 27.23
C SER A 300 20.69 10.48 26.70
N ARG A 301 20.25 10.68 25.45
CA ARG A 301 19.20 9.86 24.84
C ARG A 301 19.60 8.39 24.83
N GLU A 302 20.84 8.13 24.41
CA GLU A 302 21.45 6.81 24.27
C GLU A 302 21.44 6.08 25.62
N THR A 303 21.85 6.75 26.70
CA THR A 303 21.82 6.20 28.06
C THR A 303 20.42 5.81 28.51
N ARG A 304 19.42 6.66 28.27
CA ARG A 304 18.02 6.34 28.60
C ARG A 304 17.50 5.16 27.78
N ASP A 305 17.85 5.10 26.49
CA ASP A 305 17.41 4.04 25.58
C ASP A 305 18.04 2.68 25.96
N ILE A 306 19.32 2.65 26.34
CA ILE A 306 19.99 1.46 26.86
C ILE A 306 19.34 1.00 28.17
N ARG A 307 19.22 1.88 29.17
CA ARG A 307 18.61 1.52 30.47
C ARG A 307 17.20 0.99 30.33
N ARG A 308 16.38 1.65 29.50
CA ARG A 308 15.02 1.18 29.20
C ARG A 308 15.04 -0.20 28.57
N THR A 309 15.98 -0.47 27.67
CA THR A 309 16.14 -1.78 27.04
C THR A 309 16.49 -2.87 28.06
N LEU A 310 17.47 -2.62 28.92
CA LEU A 310 17.91 -3.56 29.95
C LEU A 310 16.84 -3.83 31.01
N THR A 311 16.05 -2.83 31.37
CA THR A 311 15.08 -2.96 32.47
C THR A 311 13.72 -3.49 31.99
N ARG A 312 13.25 -3.07 30.81
CA ARG A 312 11.87 -3.33 30.35
C ARG A 312 11.78 -4.36 29.24
N TYR A 313 12.81 -4.48 28.41
CA TYR A 313 12.78 -5.30 27.19
C TYR A 313 13.80 -6.43 27.18
N ALA A 314 14.46 -6.74 28.31
CA ALA A 314 15.50 -7.77 28.38
C ALA A 314 15.03 -9.18 27.97
N ASN A 315 13.72 -9.42 27.93
CA ASN A 315 13.11 -10.67 27.49
C ASN A 315 12.62 -10.65 26.03
N ASP A 316 12.85 -9.57 25.29
CA ASP A 316 12.37 -9.38 23.91
C ASP A 316 13.54 -9.12 22.94
N PRO A 317 14.03 -10.17 22.25
CA PRO A 317 15.14 -10.06 21.31
C PRO A 317 14.92 -9.01 20.21
N GLN A 318 13.68 -8.87 19.72
CA GLN A 318 13.35 -7.91 18.66
C GLN A 318 13.45 -6.47 19.17
N ARG A 319 12.89 -6.20 20.37
CA ARG A 319 12.95 -4.85 20.97
C ARG A 319 14.37 -4.48 21.36
N ILE A 320 15.14 -5.42 21.91
CA ILE A 320 16.56 -5.19 22.24
C ILE A 320 17.32 -4.83 20.97
N GLU A 321 17.19 -5.62 19.91
CA GLU A 321 17.91 -5.41 18.66
C GLU A 321 17.60 -4.03 18.03
N MET A 322 16.32 -3.63 17.98
CA MET A 322 15.91 -2.35 17.40
C MET A 322 16.44 -1.16 18.21
N ASN A 323 16.27 -1.21 19.55
CA ASN A 323 16.71 -0.14 20.42
C ASN A 323 18.24 -0.01 20.40
N LEU A 324 18.98 -1.12 20.53
CA LEU A 324 20.44 -1.10 20.49
C LEU A 324 20.98 -0.73 19.10
N THR A 325 20.29 -1.06 18.01
CA THR A 325 20.66 -0.57 16.67
C THR A 325 20.52 0.95 16.59
N THR A 326 19.45 1.52 17.14
CA THR A 326 19.26 2.97 17.20
C THR A 326 20.35 3.64 18.04
N VAL A 327 20.68 3.06 19.20
CA VAL A 327 21.76 3.55 20.08
C VAL A 327 23.12 3.47 19.37
N ALA A 328 23.48 2.32 18.78
CA ALA A 328 24.73 2.16 18.03
C ALA A 328 24.85 3.19 16.91
N THR A 329 23.77 3.43 16.17
CA THR A 329 23.74 4.45 15.11
C THR A 329 23.94 5.85 15.68
N GLY A 330 23.28 6.17 16.81
CA GLY A 330 23.41 7.44 17.51
C GLY A 330 24.83 7.71 18.01
N LEU A 331 25.41 6.73 18.72
CA LEU A 331 26.78 6.79 19.23
C LEU A 331 27.79 6.95 18.09
N ARG A 332 27.69 6.14 17.03
CA ARG A 332 28.56 6.26 15.85
C ARG A 332 28.49 7.66 15.24
N ARG A 333 27.28 8.20 15.05
CA ARG A 333 27.08 9.56 14.56
C ARG A 333 27.76 10.59 15.47
N GLN A 334 27.52 10.51 16.78
CA GLN A 334 28.05 11.46 17.76
C GLN A 334 29.58 11.40 17.91
N LEU A 335 30.18 10.22 17.75
CA LEU A 335 31.62 10.01 17.88
C LEU A 335 32.38 10.31 16.58
N GLU A 336 31.82 9.95 15.42
CA GLU A 336 32.53 9.99 14.14
C GLU A 336 32.10 11.13 13.23
N THR A 337 30.82 11.49 13.23
CA THR A 337 30.25 12.42 12.24
C THR A 337 30.06 13.82 12.81
N THR A 338 29.39 13.94 13.96
CA THR A 338 29.10 15.24 14.57
C THR A 338 30.09 15.65 15.63
N GLU A 339 30.93 14.72 16.11
CA GLU A 339 31.92 14.93 17.16
C GLU A 339 31.32 15.57 18.44
N GLU A 340 30.02 15.32 18.68
CA GLU A 340 29.30 15.71 19.90
C GLU A 340 29.84 14.99 21.14
N LEU A 341 30.34 13.76 20.96
CA LEU A 341 30.98 12.97 22.01
C LEU A 341 32.48 12.80 21.71
N PRO A 342 33.36 12.95 22.73
CA PRO A 342 34.78 12.65 22.58
C PRO A 342 35.01 11.15 22.39
N LYS A 343 36.04 10.80 21.59
CA LYS A 343 36.50 9.42 21.38
C LYS A 343 37.34 8.92 22.56
N THR A 344 36.77 8.91 23.76
CA THR A 344 37.40 8.28 24.93
C THR A 344 37.31 6.76 24.81
N GLU A 345 38.15 6.06 25.57
CA GLU A 345 38.17 4.60 25.59
C GLU A 345 36.79 4.04 25.99
N GLU A 346 36.16 4.62 27.02
CA GLU A 346 34.85 4.18 27.52
C GLU A 346 33.75 4.33 26.46
N ASN A 347 33.71 5.46 25.73
CA ASN A 347 32.70 5.69 24.69
C ASN A 347 32.88 4.74 23.50
N LEU A 348 34.13 4.45 23.12
CA LEU A 348 34.44 3.50 22.06
C LEU A 348 34.10 2.06 22.47
N VAL A 349 34.37 1.68 23.72
CA VAL A 349 34.00 0.37 24.27
C VAL A 349 32.47 0.23 24.31
N LEU A 350 31.74 1.24 24.80
CA LEU A 350 30.28 1.22 24.80
C LEU A 350 29.71 1.07 23.38
N GLN A 351 30.25 1.82 22.41
CA GLN A 351 29.84 1.68 21.01
C GLN A 351 30.07 0.25 20.50
N ASP A 352 31.27 -0.32 20.70
CA ASP A 352 31.61 -1.66 20.22
C ASP A 352 30.73 -2.73 20.89
N VAL A 353 30.54 -2.68 22.20
CA VAL A 353 29.72 -3.65 22.94
C VAL A 353 28.27 -3.60 22.49
N VAL A 354 27.70 -2.40 22.27
CA VAL A 354 26.33 -2.26 21.73
C VAL A 354 26.25 -2.82 20.31
N GLU A 355 27.23 -2.56 19.45
CA GLU A 355 27.27 -3.12 18.09
C GLU A 355 27.41 -4.66 18.09
N GLN A 356 28.25 -5.20 18.96
CA GLN A 356 28.42 -6.64 19.14
C GLN A 356 27.13 -7.28 19.67
N ALA A 357 26.42 -6.63 20.59
CA ALA A 357 25.14 -7.09 21.09
C ALA A 357 24.10 -7.23 19.97
N VAL A 358 23.98 -6.21 19.11
CA VAL A 358 23.09 -6.25 17.94
C VAL A 358 23.45 -7.43 17.01
N ARG A 359 24.74 -7.62 16.71
CA ARG A 359 25.21 -8.73 15.86
C ARG A 359 24.94 -10.09 16.52
N GLY A 360 25.15 -10.21 17.83
CA GLY A 360 24.91 -11.42 18.61
C GLY A 360 23.43 -11.81 18.63
N ILE A 361 22.53 -10.84 18.78
CA ILE A 361 21.08 -11.08 18.75
C ILE A 361 20.65 -11.59 17.37
N ARG A 362 21.09 -10.94 16.29
CA ARG A 362 20.80 -11.38 14.91
C ARG A 362 21.38 -12.77 14.60
N ALA A 363 22.55 -13.10 15.16
CA ALA A 363 23.16 -14.42 14.99
C ALA A 363 22.42 -15.54 15.74
N THR A 364 21.68 -15.19 16.81
CA THR A 364 20.98 -16.15 17.67
C THR A 364 19.48 -16.25 17.40
N HIS A 365 18.90 -15.22 16.75
CA HIS A 365 17.49 -15.15 16.39
C HIS A 365 17.35 -14.90 14.87
N PRO A 366 17.32 -15.97 14.05
CA PRO A 366 17.28 -15.85 12.59
C PRO A 366 16.09 -15.05 12.06
N GLU A 367 14.93 -15.13 12.73
CA GLU A 367 13.74 -14.35 12.38
C GLU A 367 13.96 -12.84 12.54
N VAL A 368 14.64 -12.40 13.61
CA VAL A 368 15.01 -10.99 13.81
C VAL A 368 15.98 -10.56 12.70
N ALA A 369 16.96 -11.41 12.35
CA ALA A 369 17.91 -11.10 11.28
C ALA A 369 17.23 -10.93 9.91
N GLU A 370 16.30 -11.82 9.56
CA GLU A 370 15.55 -11.73 8.29
C GLU A 370 14.64 -10.49 8.27
N ASN A 371 13.92 -10.23 9.36
CA ASN A 371 13.09 -9.03 9.49
C ASN A 371 13.91 -7.76 9.27
N ARG A 372 15.13 -7.69 9.85
CA ARG A 372 16.01 -6.53 9.67
C ARG A 372 16.52 -6.37 8.25
N LYS A 373 16.74 -7.47 7.54
CA LYS A 373 17.09 -7.40 6.11
C LYS A 373 15.95 -6.79 5.31
N ILE A 374 14.71 -7.24 5.53
CA ILE A 374 13.52 -6.69 4.87
C ILE A 374 13.35 -5.21 5.18
N LEU A 375 13.50 -4.80 6.45
CA LEU A 375 13.34 -3.40 6.86
C LEU A 375 14.45 -2.49 6.33
N ALA A 376 15.69 -2.99 6.23
CA ALA A 376 16.81 -2.22 5.69
C ALA A 376 16.66 -1.88 4.19
N GLU A 377 15.91 -2.70 3.45
CA GLU A 377 15.60 -2.46 2.03
C GLU A 377 14.49 -1.41 1.83
N GLN A 378 13.78 -1.03 2.90
CA GLN A 378 12.61 -0.16 2.81
C GLN A 378 12.92 1.29 3.20
N ALA A 379 12.46 2.21 2.37
CA ALA A 379 12.49 3.64 2.66
C ALA A 379 11.09 4.14 3.03
N LEU A 380 10.94 4.69 4.23
CA LEU A 380 9.69 5.33 4.63
C LEU A 380 9.50 6.67 3.91
N LYS A 381 8.30 6.84 3.35
CA LYS A 381 7.78 8.11 2.86
C LYS A 381 7.31 8.98 4.02
N GLU A 382 7.34 10.29 3.80
CA GLU A 382 6.77 11.24 4.75
C GLU A 382 5.25 11.11 4.76
N LEU A 383 4.66 11.12 5.96
CA LEU A 383 3.21 11.12 6.11
C LEU A 383 2.61 12.47 5.68
N PRO A 384 1.58 12.49 4.83
CA PRO A 384 0.78 13.68 4.57
C PRO A 384 0.19 14.28 5.87
N GLN A 385 -0.08 15.59 5.88
CA GLN A 385 -0.64 16.27 7.06
C GLN A 385 -2.00 15.69 7.51
N ALA A 386 -2.81 15.21 6.57
CA ALA A 386 -4.06 14.51 6.88
C ALA A 386 -3.81 13.22 7.67
N ASP A 387 -2.85 12.40 7.23
CA ASP A 387 -2.47 11.15 7.90
C ASP A 387 -1.83 11.43 9.28
N LYS A 388 -1.01 12.47 9.39
CA LYS A 388 -0.45 12.90 10.69
C LYS A 388 -1.56 13.25 11.69
N LYS A 389 -2.61 13.94 11.24
CA LYS A 389 -3.77 14.29 12.08
C LYS A 389 -4.55 13.05 12.53
N GLU A 390 -4.76 12.08 11.65
CA GLU A 390 -5.40 10.82 12.02
C GLU A 390 -4.54 10.00 12.99
N MET A 391 -3.22 9.94 12.77
CA MET A 391 -2.28 9.29 13.69
C MET A 391 -2.20 9.99 15.06
N ASP A 392 -2.36 11.31 15.14
CA ASP A 392 -2.42 12.01 16.43
C ASP A 392 -3.69 11.63 17.21
N GLN A 393 -4.82 11.53 16.52
CA GLN A 393 -6.09 11.11 17.12
C GLN A 393 -6.11 9.63 17.49
N ALA A 394 -5.33 8.81 16.80
CA ALA A 394 -5.16 7.39 17.08
C ALA A 394 -4.63 7.14 18.50
N LYS A 395 -3.94 8.10 19.13
CA LYS A 395 -3.40 7.95 20.50
C LYS A 395 -4.46 7.56 21.53
N GLU A 396 -5.60 8.25 21.52
CA GLU A 396 -6.70 7.96 22.45
C GLU A 396 -7.31 6.57 22.20
N VAL A 397 -7.34 6.18 20.94
CA VAL A 397 -7.87 4.89 20.50
C VAL A 397 -6.97 3.76 20.98
N TYR A 398 -5.67 3.85 20.72
CA TYR A 398 -4.73 2.84 21.19
C TYR A 398 -4.75 2.72 22.70
N ALA A 399 -4.83 3.82 23.45
CA ALA A 399 -4.95 3.79 24.91
C ALA A 399 -6.19 3.01 25.39
N ALA A 400 -7.30 3.08 24.64
CA ALA A 400 -8.51 2.32 24.94
C ALA A 400 -8.43 0.85 24.51
N LEU A 401 -7.74 0.57 23.40
CA LEU A 401 -7.68 -0.77 22.80
C LEU A 401 -6.56 -1.65 23.33
N THR A 402 -5.51 -1.07 23.93
CA THR A 402 -4.27 -1.78 24.26
C THR A 402 -3.94 -1.69 25.74
N GLU A 403 -3.11 -2.62 26.20
CA GLU A 403 -2.60 -2.68 27.56
C GLU A 403 -1.10 -3.05 27.62
N GLY A 404 -0.54 -2.97 28.82
CA GLY A 404 0.84 -3.39 29.10
C GLY A 404 1.86 -2.65 28.24
N VAL A 405 2.91 -3.39 27.84
CA VAL A 405 4.02 -2.88 27.03
C VAL A 405 3.53 -2.31 25.70
N MET A 406 2.52 -2.94 25.09
CA MET A 406 1.96 -2.48 23.82
C MET A 406 1.37 -1.06 23.91
N ALA A 407 0.62 -0.75 24.97
CA ALA A 407 0.03 0.58 25.16
C ALA A 407 1.08 1.66 25.41
N GLU A 408 2.05 1.35 26.25
CA GLU A 408 3.18 2.23 26.56
C GLU A 408 3.99 2.52 25.28
N ASP A 409 4.27 1.50 24.47
CA ASP A 409 4.98 1.64 23.20
C ASP A 409 4.24 2.57 22.24
N PHE A 410 2.92 2.42 22.07
CA PHE A 410 2.14 3.34 21.23
C PHE A 410 2.21 4.79 21.72
N SER A 411 2.19 5.00 23.05
CA SER A 411 2.27 6.34 23.64
C SER A 411 3.62 7.02 23.36
N GLU A 412 4.69 6.25 23.23
CA GLU A 412 6.04 6.73 22.94
C GLU A 412 6.30 6.85 21.43
N ASP A 413 5.83 5.88 20.64
CA ASP A 413 6.16 5.74 19.22
C ASP A 413 5.38 6.71 18.33
N ILE A 414 4.10 6.98 18.63
CA ILE A 414 3.28 7.86 17.80
C ILE A 414 3.85 9.29 17.79
N PRO A 415 4.22 9.91 18.92
CA PRO A 415 4.88 11.21 18.89
C PRO A 415 6.17 11.23 18.06
N VAL A 416 6.95 10.15 18.08
CA VAL A 416 8.19 10.04 17.29
C VAL A 416 7.87 9.96 15.79
N LEU A 417 6.85 9.19 15.41
CA LEU A 417 6.36 9.09 14.03
C LEU A 417 5.84 10.43 13.49
N LEU A 418 5.22 11.24 14.35
CA LEU A 418 4.63 12.53 13.98
C LEU A 418 5.63 13.70 13.96
N ASN A 419 6.83 13.53 14.52
CA ASN A 419 7.77 14.63 14.66
C ASN A 419 8.53 14.89 13.34
N ASP A 420 8.31 16.07 12.76
CA ASP A 420 8.83 16.54 11.46
C ASP A 420 10.33 16.95 11.47
N ALA A 421 11.08 16.65 12.53
CA ALA A 421 12.48 17.06 12.69
C ALA A 421 13.50 16.30 11.80
N ILE A 422 13.10 15.91 10.59
CA ILE A 422 13.98 15.36 9.56
C ILE A 422 14.29 16.50 8.58
N LEU A 423 15.35 17.26 8.89
CA LEU A 423 16.10 17.99 7.86
C LEU A 423 16.30 17.10 6.63
N PRO A 424 16.35 17.64 5.39
CA PRO A 424 16.77 16.83 4.25
C PRO A 424 18.09 16.14 4.63
N PRO A 425 18.21 14.81 4.44
CA PRO A 425 19.44 14.13 4.77
C PRO A 425 20.57 14.84 4.01
N SER A 426 21.63 15.22 4.73
CA SER A 426 22.91 15.50 4.08
C SER A 426 23.22 14.31 3.18
N GLU A 427 23.51 14.57 1.91
CA GLU A 427 23.73 13.55 0.87
C GLU A 427 24.47 12.32 1.43
N GLY A 428 23.76 11.19 1.55
CA GLY A 428 24.34 9.90 1.95
C GLY A 428 24.01 9.35 3.34
N ALA A 429 23.30 10.07 4.22
CA ALA A 429 22.93 9.55 5.56
C ALA A 429 21.63 8.71 5.54
N PRO A 430 21.59 7.49 6.13
CA PRO A 430 20.34 6.75 6.33
C PRO A 430 19.36 7.53 7.22
N ARG A 431 18.09 7.61 6.82
CA ARG A 431 17.02 8.20 7.64
C ARG A 431 16.77 7.34 8.86
N LEU A 432 17.20 7.74 10.06
CA LEU A 432 16.80 7.04 11.29
C LEU A 432 16.42 8.00 12.42
N SER A 433 15.11 8.04 12.68
CA SER A 433 14.56 8.03 14.04
C SER A 433 13.09 7.57 14.12
N GLY A 434 12.36 7.49 12.98
CA GLY A 434 10.97 7.03 12.94
C GLY A 434 10.71 5.63 12.34
N ALA A 435 11.72 4.95 11.77
CA ALA A 435 11.49 3.69 11.04
C ALA A 435 11.07 2.52 11.92
N ASP A 436 11.74 2.37 13.04
CA ASP A 436 11.46 1.35 14.04
C ASP A 436 10.10 1.60 14.75
N PRO A 437 9.78 2.84 15.20
CA PRO A 437 8.43 3.20 15.64
C PRO A 437 7.32 2.92 14.62
N ALA A 438 7.51 3.35 13.36
CA ALA A 438 6.54 3.11 12.28
C ALA A 438 6.28 1.61 12.09
N THR A 439 7.36 0.81 12.04
CA THR A 439 7.27 -0.65 11.88
C THR A 439 6.44 -1.27 13.00
N ARG A 440 6.69 -0.91 14.27
CA ARG A 440 5.90 -1.42 15.40
C ARG A 440 4.45 -1.01 15.34
N ILE A 441 4.18 0.26 15.08
CA ILE A 441 2.81 0.76 15.00
C ILE A 441 2.05 -0.02 13.92
N PHE A 442 2.58 -0.05 12.71
CA PHE A 442 1.88 -0.58 11.55
C PHE A 442 1.78 -2.12 11.56
N TYR A 443 2.82 -2.84 11.99
CA TYR A 443 2.75 -4.28 12.18
C TYR A 443 1.65 -4.66 13.17
N ARG A 444 1.68 -4.06 14.36
CA ARG A 444 0.75 -4.38 15.45
C ARG A 444 -0.68 -4.05 15.07
N THR A 445 -0.89 -2.92 14.41
CA THR A 445 -2.21 -2.51 13.89
C THR A 445 -2.74 -3.52 12.87
N SER A 446 -1.91 -3.94 11.91
CA SER A 446 -2.33 -4.97 10.95
C SER A 446 -2.69 -6.29 11.62
N LYS A 447 -1.93 -6.69 12.65
CA LYS A 447 -2.25 -7.89 13.43
C LYS A 447 -3.52 -7.75 14.26
N MET A 448 -3.80 -6.56 14.81
CA MET A 448 -5.09 -6.27 15.44
C MET A 448 -6.23 -6.38 14.42
N ALA A 449 -6.05 -5.84 13.21
CA ALA A 449 -7.03 -5.92 12.11
C ALA A 449 -7.30 -7.39 11.72
N GLU A 450 -6.24 -8.20 11.60
CA GLU A 450 -6.33 -9.64 11.36
C GLU A 450 -7.17 -10.35 12.43
N LEU A 451 -6.90 -10.10 13.72
CA LEU A 451 -7.63 -10.70 14.84
C LEU A 451 -9.09 -10.27 14.89
N VAL A 452 -9.37 -8.98 14.75
CA VAL A 452 -10.71 -8.40 14.74
C VAL A 452 -11.57 -9.02 13.65
N ARG A 453 -11.01 -9.19 12.45
CA ARG A 453 -11.70 -9.82 11.32
C ARG A 453 -11.92 -11.31 11.52
N LYS A 454 -10.90 -12.02 12.02
CA LYS A 454 -10.96 -13.48 12.23
C LYS A 454 -11.93 -13.87 13.33
N TYR A 455 -12.07 -13.03 14.35
CA TYR A 455 -12.89 -13.31 15.53
C TYR A 455 -13.86 -12.15 15.81
N PRO A 456 -15.06 -12.15 15.20
CA PRO A 456 -16.05 -11.08 15.38
C PRO A 456 -16.45 -10.82 16.84
N VAL A 457 -16.33 -11.82 17.72
CA VAL A 457 -16.55 -11.67 19.16
C VAL A 457 -15.62 -10.63 19.81
N ILE A 458 -14.44 -10.40 19.24
CA ILE A 458 -13.50 -9.35 19.68
C ILE A 458 -14.11 -7.97 19.46
N VAL A 459 -14.70 -7.73 18.28
CA VAL A 459 -15.41 -6.46 17.97
C VAL A 459 -16.50 -6.20 19.00
N GLU A 460 -17.35 -7.20 19.23
CA GLU A 460 -18.45 -7.09 20.18
C GLU A 460 -17.98 -6.75 21.59
N LYS A 461 -16.90 -7.39 22.07
CA LYS A 461 -16.31 -7.11 23.38
C LYS A 461 -15.74 -5.69 23.45
N ILE A 462 -14.99 -5.25 22.44
CA ILE A 462 -14.41 -3.91 22.39
C ILE A 462 -15.51 -2.85 22.37
N GLU A 463 -16.51 -3.00 21.50
CA GLU A 463 -17.58 -2.01 21.34
C GLU A 463 -18.49 -1.90 22.57
N LYS A 464 -18.59 -2.97 23.37
CA LYS A 464 -19.28 -2.95 24.66
C LYS A 464 -18.48 -2.29 25.78
N SER A 465 -17.16 -2.18 25.65
CA SER A 465 -16.27 -1.60 26.67
C SER A 465 -16.59 -0.12 26.94
N PRO A 466 -16.71 0.28 28.22
CA PRO A 466 -16.90 1.70 28.58
C PRO A 466 -15.78 2.60 28.06
N ALA A 467 -14.53 2.11 28.08
CA ALA A 467 -13.38 2.88 27.59
C ALA A 467 -13.55 3.22 26.12
N TYR A 468 -13.87 2.23 25.28
CA TYR A 468 -14.06 2.41 23.84
C TYR A 468 -15.22 3.37 23.52
N LYS A 469 -16.34 3.27 24.25
CA LYS A 469 -17.51 4.15 24.04
C LYS A 469 -17.24 5.64 24.24
N THR A 470 -16.17 5.99 24.97
CA THR A 470 -15.80 7.39 25.21
C THR A 470 -14.85 7.97 24.15
N VAL A 471 -14.27 7.14 23.29
CA VAL A 471 -13.25 7.52 22.31
C VAL A 471 -13.85 8.22 21.09
N GLY A 472 -13.08 9.12 20.47
CA GLY A 472 -13.49 9.92 19.31
C GLY A 472 -14.01 9.13 18.10
N ILE A 473 -13.62 7.86 17.92
CA ILE A 473 -14.10 6.99 16.82
C ILE A 473 -15.60 6.73 16.92
N VAL A 474 -16.12 6.42 18.10
CA VAL A 474 -17.56 6.20 18.32
C VAL A 474 -18.34 7.47 18.02
N LYS A 475 -17.77 8.64 18.36
CA LYS A 475 -18.36 9.95 18.03
C LYS A 475 -18.36 10.23 16.52
N ARG A 476 -17.48 9.59 15.75
CA ARG A 476 -17.45 9.64 14.27
C ARG A 476 -18.31 8.56 13.60
N GLY A 477 -18.93 7.67 14.38
CA GLY A 477 -19.72 6.56 13.85
C GLY A 477 -18.91 5.42 13.23
N LEU A 478 -17.60 5.36 13.48
CA LEU A 478 -16.73 4.31 12.96
C LEU A 478 -16.72 3.08 13.88
N THR A 479 -16.60 1.89 13.30
CA THR A 479 -16.33 0.64 14.03
C THR A 479 -14.83 0.49 14.31
N VAL A 480 -14.46 -0.41 15.22
CA VAL A 480 -13.04 -0.71 15.48
C VAL A 480 -12.36 -1.28 14.23
N ALA A 481 -13.07 -2.09 13.45
CA ALA A 481 -12.57 -2.65 12.19
C ALA A 481 -12.32 -1.55 11.15
N GLY A 482 -13.28 -0.63 10.98
CA GLY A 482 -13.14 0.49 10.04
C GLY A 482 -11.97 1.40 10.42
N TRP A 483 -11.79 1.69 11.70
CA TRP A 483 -10.64 2.48 12.14
C TRP A 483 -9.30 1.78 11.93
N LEU A 484 -9.20 0.48 12.22
CA LEU A 484 -7.98 -0.28 11.97
C LEU A 484 -7.61 -0.29 10.48
N SER A 485 -8.60 -0.41 9.60
CA SER A 485 -8.41 -0.30 8.14
C SER A 485 -7.82 1.05 7.73
N ILE A 486 -8.30 2.16 8.30
CA ILE A 486 -7.74 3.51 8.04
C ILE A 486 -6.25 3.55 8.40
N ILE A 487 -5.87 3.06 9.59
CA ILE A 487 -4.46 3.08 10.02
C ILE A 487 -3.59 2.13 9.18
N VAL A 488 -4.10 0.98 8.76
CA VAL A 488 -3.43 0.10 7.79
C VAL A 488 -3.18 0.83 6.48
N GLY A 489 -4.15 1.58 5.97
CA GLY A 489 -3.98 2.45 4.79
C GLY A 489 -2.87 3.48 4.96
N ILE A 490 -2.81 4.16 6.12
CA ILE A 490 -1.73 5.10 6.46
C ILE A 490 -0.37 4.38 6.45
N GLY A 491 -0.28 3.19 7.04
CA GLY A 491 0.94 2.39 7.04
C GLY A 491 1.41 2.05 5.64
N LEU A 492 0.51 1.59 4.78
CA LEU A 492 0.83 1.29 3.38
C LEU A 492 1.34 2.53 2.63
N ARG A 493 0.76 3.72 2.84
CA ARG A 493 1.29 4.98 2.27
C ARG A 493 2.67 5.32 2.81
N ALA A 494 2.91 5.15 4.11
CA ALA A 494 4.23 5.35 4.73
C ALA A 494 5.30 4.42 4.14
N PHE A 495 4.96 3.16 3.86
CA PHE A 495 5.85 2.21 3.18
C PHE A 495 5.88 2.38 1.65
N GLY A 496 5.20 3.39 1.12
CA GLY A 496 5.19 3.73 -0.29
C GLY A 496 4.44 2.76 -1.19
N VAL A 497 3.55 1.95 -0.61
CA VAL A 497 2.73 0.95 -1.29
C VAL A 497 1.52 1.57 -1.97
N LEU A 498 0.85 2.50 -1.29
CA LEU A 498 -0.29 3.27 -1.79
C LEU A 498 0.13 4.67 -2.26
#